data_AF-A0AAV5E8M4-F1
#
_entry.id   AF-A0AAV5E8M4-F1
#
_cell.length_a   1.000
_cell.length_b   1.000
_cell.length_c   1.000
_cell.angle_alpha   90.00
_cell.angle_beta   90.00
_cell.angle_gamma   90.00
#
_symmetry.space_group_name_H-M   'P 1'
#
loop_
_entity.id
_entity.type
_entity.pdbx_description
1 polymer ?
#
loop_
_entity_poly.entity_id
_entity_poly.type
_entity_poly.pdbx_seq_one_letter_code
_entity_poly.pdbx_strand_id
1 'polypeptide(L)'
;MREEDEEERAKYPDEDWSDMLGIRARLYREDWESCYQGKYGPFHQITPIPPMRYTDEPVPIYASDQYGTLQFFSVKIRERTEGGLQWPLHVYGIVAARDIIDHNRNIIFSRERDNCQILTEEVHIPRFY
;
A
#
# COMPACT_ATOMS: atom_id res chain seq x y z
N MET A 1 -29.76 9.88 -1.34
CA MET A 1 -28.73 10.73 -0.70
C MET A 1 -28.89 10.78 0.81
N ARG A 2 -29.81 11.54 1.44
CA ARG A 2 -29.84 11.65 2.92
C ARG A 2 -30.15 10.33 3.66
N GLU A 3 -31.08 9.51 3.15
CA GLU A 3 -31.43 8.22 3.78
C GLU A 3 -30.34 7.15 3.58
N GLU A 4 -29.74 7.07 2.39
CA GLU A 4 -28.64 6.13 2.10
C GLU A 4 -27.39 6.43 2.94
N ASP A 5 -27.09 7.71 3.18
CA ASP A 5 -25.97 8.14 4.04
C ASP A 5 -26.20 7.78 5.51
N GLU A 6 -27.45 7.82 5.98
CA GLU A 6 -27.83 7.43 7.34
C GLU A 6 -27.77 5.91 7.54
N GLU A 7 -28.17 5.13 6.53
CA GLU A 7 -28.09 3.66 6.55
C GLU A 7 -26.64 3.17 6.56
N GLU A 8 -25.77 3.76 5.74
CA GLU A 8 -24.34 3.42 5.73
C GLU A 8 -23.65 3.79 7.05
N ARG A 9 -24.00 4.93 7.66
CA ARG A 9 -23.54 5.31 9.00
C ARG A 9 -24.02 4.36 10.09
N ALA A 10 -25.22 3.80 9.95
CA ALA A 10 -25.74 2.81 10.89
C ALA A 10 -25.01 1.45 10.78
N LYS A 11 -24.50 1.10 9.60
CA LYS A 11 -23.71 -0.12 9.38
C LYS A 11 -22.33 -0.07 10.04
N TYR A 12 -21.73 1.12 10.09
CA TYR A 12 -20.42 1.36 10.70
C TYR A 12 -20.47 2.48 11.76
N PRO A 13 -21.10 2.21 12.93
CA PRO A 13 -21.33 3.23 13.96
C PRO A 13 -20.04 3.74 14.62
N ASP A 14 -18.97 2.93 14.60
CA ASP A 14 -17.66 3.27 15.16
C ASP A 14 -16.69 3.86 14.13
N GLU A 15 -17.11 4.00 12.86
CA GLU A 15 -16.26 4.60 11.82
C GLU A 15 -16.14 6.11 12.02
N ASP A 16 -14.91 6.63 11.97
CA ASP A 16 -14.70 8.07 11.94
C ASP A 16 -15.05 8.60 10.55
N TRP A 17 -16.30 9.05 10.41
CA TRP A 17 -16.83 9.62 9.17
C TRP A 17 -16.14 10.93 8.74
N SER A 18 -15.29 11.53 9.60
CA SER A 18 -14.46 12.66 9.23
C SER A 18 -13.14 12.26 8.57
N ASP A 19 -12.68 11.01 8.79
CA ASP A 19 -11.52 10.45 8.11
C ASP A 19 -11.88 9.92 6.73
N MET A 20 -11.98 10.84 5.76
CA MET A 20 -12.26 10.52 4.36
C MET A 20 -11.26 9.52 3.78
N LEU A 21 -10.00 9.50 4.25
CA LEU A 21 -9.00 8.56 3.77
C LEU A 21 -9.25 7.16 4.34
N GLY A 22 -9.64 7.05 5.61
CA GLY A 22 -10.09 5.82 6.25
C GLY A 22 -11.30 5.20 5.53
N ILE A 23 -12.33 6.00 5.28
CA ILE A 23 -13.53 5.56 4.53
C ILE A 23 -13.14 5.07 3.13
N ARG A 24 -12.33 5.85 2.40
CA ARG A 24 -11.89 5.47 1.04
C ARG A 24 -11.08 4.18 1.04
N ALA A 25 -10.24 3.96 2.06
CA ALA A 25 -9.48 2.73 2.21
C ALA A 25 -10.39 1.52 2.48
N ARG A 26 -11.46 1.68 3.28
CA ARG A 26 -12.47 0.63 3.49
C ARG A 26 -13.21 0.29 2.20
N LEU A 27 -13.77 1.30 1.51
CA LEU A 27 -14.50 1.09 0.26
C LEU A 27 -13.63 0.42 -0.80
N TYR A 28 -12.36 0.83 -0.89
CA TYR A 28 -11.40 0.16 -1.78
C TYR A 28 -11.20 -1.32 -1.42
N ARG A 29 -11.15 -1.68 -0.14
CA ARG A 29 -11.06 -3.08 0.29
C ARG A 29 -12.31 -3.85 -0.11
N GLU A 30 -13.49 -3.32 0.17
CA GLU A 30 -14.77 -3.97 -0.15
C GLU A 30 -14.92 -4.21 -1.66
N ASP A 31 -14.59 -3.21 -2.48
CA ASP A 31 -14.59 -3.32 -3.95
C ASP A 31 -13.57 -4.35 -4.44
N TRP A 32 -12.35 -4.33 -3.89
CA TRP A 32 -11.33 -5.31 -4.23
C TRP A 32 -11.76 -6.72 -3.86
N GLU A 33 -12.31 -6.92 -2.65
CA GLU A 33 -12.79 -8.22 -2.18
C GLU A 33 -13.94 -8.72 -3.07
N SER A 34 -14.88 -7.85 -3.44
CA SER A 34 -15.95 -8.17 -4.39
C SER A 34 -15.40 -8.66 -5.74
N CYS A 35 -14.42 -7.96 -6.29
CA CYS A 35 -13.88 -8.25 -7.62
C CYS A 35 -12.92 -9.46 -7.65
N TYR A 36 -12.11 -9.65 -6.61
CA TYR A 36 -10.87 -10.44 -6.71
C TYR A 36 -10.76 -11.58 -5.70
N GLN A 37 -11.49 -11.55 -4.58
CA GLN A 37 -11.26 -12.50 -3.48
C GLN A 37 -11.41 -13.97 -3.90
N GLY A 38 -12.38 -14.26 -4.77
CA GLY A 38 -12.70 -15.63 -5.18
C GLY A 38 -11.60 -16.28 -6.03
N LYS A 39 -10.77 -15.48 -6.71
CA LYS A 39 -9.69 -15.97 -7.57
C LYS A 39 -8.31 -15.83 -6.94
N TYR A 40 -8.06 -14.74 -6.22
CA TYR A 40 -6.73 -14.36 -5.77
C TYR A 40 -6.53 -14.50 -4.25
N GLY A 41 -7.59 -14.82 -3.50
CA GLY A 41 -7.55 -15.01 -2.06
C GLY A 41 -7.86 -13.74 -1.26
N PRO A 42 -7.58 -13.74 0.06
CA PRO A 42 -7.99 -12.64 0.93
C PRO A 42 -7.28 -11.33 0.57
N PHE A 43 -7.87 -10.19 0.94
CA PHE A 43 -7.27 -8.88 0.66
C PHE A 43 -5.81 -8.80 1.12
N HIS A 44 -5.47 -9.31 2.29
CA HIS A 44 -4.08 -9.28 2.77
C HIS A 44 -3.16 -10.34 2.13
N GLN A 45 -3.54 -11.03 1.07
CA GLN A 45 -2.67 -11.98 0.39
C GLN A 45 -1.41 -11.28 -0.14
N ILE A 46 -0.25 -11.89 0.10
CA ILE A 46 1.05 -11.45 -0.43
C ILE A 46 1.30 -12.21 -1.73
N THR A 47 1.87 -11.52 -2.72
CA THR A 47 2.18 -12.18 -3.99
C THR A 47 3.18 -13.34 -3.78
N PRO A 48 2.98 -14.50 -4.43
CA PRO A 48 4.02 -15.52 -4.54
C PRO A 48 5.02 -15.21 -5.66
N ILE A 49 4.78 -14.15 -6.44
CA ILE A 49 5.63 -13.75 -7.57
C ILE A 49 6.86 -13.02 -7.00
N PRO A 50 8.08 -13.50 -7.23
CA PRO A 50 9.27 -12.82 -6.74
C PRO A 50 9.42 -11.44 -7.41
N PRO A 51 10.04 -10.46 -6.72
CA PRO A 51 10.42 -9.19 -7.33
C PRO A 51 11.24 -9.41 -8.61
N MET A 52 11.06 -8.55 -9.61
CA MET A 52 11.79 -8.61 -10.89
C MET A 52 11.62 -9.92 -11.69
N ARG A 53 10.58 -10.74 -11.40
CA ARG A 53 10.37 -12.03 -12.08
C ARG A 53 10.44 -11.95 -13.61
N TYR A 54 9.92 -10.87 -14.20
CA TYR A 54 9.87 -10.67 -15.65
C TYR A 54 10.86 -9.62 -16.15
N THR A 55 11.92 -9.33 -15.38
CA THR A 55 13.00 -8.44 -15.83
C THR A 55 13.88 -9.12 -16.87
N ASP A 56 14.19 -10.40 -16.68
CA ASP A 56 15.05 -11.19 -17.58
C ASP A 56 14.27 -12.23 -18.41
N GLU A 57 13.00 -12.47 -18.08
CA GLU A 57 12.13 -13.43 -18.76
C GLU A 57 11.06 -12.72 -19.60
N PRO A 58 10.59 -13.31 -20.71
CA PRO A 58 9.51 -12.75 -21.50
C PRO A 58 8.26 -12.53 -20.63
N VAL A 59 7.76 -11.29 -20.65
CA VAL A 59 6.51 -10.95 -19.97
C VAL A 59 5.37 -11.75 -20.61
N PRO A 60 4.54 -12.47 -19.84
CA PRO A 60 3.39 -13.18 -20.38
C PRO A 60 2.46 -12.25 -21.19
N ILE A 61 1.76 -12.77 -22.20
CA ILE A 61 0.94 -11.94 -23.11
C ILE A 61 -0.12 -11.11 -22.35
N TYR A 62 -0.70 -11.68 -21.28
CA TYR A 62 -1.66 -10.97 -20.43
C TYR A 62 -1.03 -9.83 -19.61
N ALA A 63 0.30 -9.76 -19.57
CA ALA A 63 1.10 -8.78 -18.86
C ALA A 63 1.92 -7.88 -19.81
N SER A 64 2.06 -8.23 -21.10
CA SER A 64 2.99 -7.57 -22.02
C SER A 64 2.39 -6.38 -22.78
N ASP A 65 1.11 -6.43 -23.13
CA ASP A 65 0.61 -5.59 -24.22
C ASP A 65 -0.27 -4.40 -23.80
N GLN A 66 -0.65 -4.29 -22.52
CA GLN A 66 -1.65 -3.29 -22.09
C GLN A 66 -1.37 -2.58 -20.76
N TYR A 67 -0.35 -2.99 -20.00
CA TYR A 67 -0.22 -2.55 -18.61
C TYR A 67 1.23 -2.24 -18.27
N GLY A 68 1.51 -0.96 -18.02
CA GLY A 68 2.86 -0.49 -17.70
C GLY A 68 3.40 -1.13 -16.41
N THR A 69 4.71 -1.36 -16.37
CA THR A 69 5.39 -1.81 -15.15
C THR A 69 5.58 -0.64 -14.19
N LEU A 70 5.51 -0.91 -12.88
CA LEU A 70 5.73 0.08 -11.83
C LEU A 70 6.98 -0.27 -11.04
N GLN A 71 7.97 0.63 -11.08
CA GLN A 71 9.20 0.51 -10.28
C GLN A 71 9.21 1.55 -9.16
N PHE A 72 9.32 1.08 -7.92
CA PHE A 72 9.48 1.94 -6.75
C PHE A 72 10.96 2.20 -6.48
N PHE A 73 11.39 3.45 -6.59
CA PHE A 73 12.77 3.85 -6.31
C PHE A 73 12.98 4.34 -4.88
N SER A 74 12.05 5.16 -4.37
CA SER A 74 12.15 5.73 -3.04
C SER A 74 10.78 6.14 -2.50
N VAL A 75 10.63 6.09 -1.18
CA VAL A 75 9.55 6.73 -0.43
C VAL A 75 10.14 7.90 0.31
N LYS A 76 9.55 9.09 0.16
CA LYS A 76 10.00 10.32 0.84
C LYS A 76 9.00 10.69 1.90
N ILE A 77 9.47 10.86 3.13
CA ILE A 77 8.67 11.39 4.23
C ILE A 77 8.74 12.91 4.14
N ARG A 78 7.59 13.57 4.22
CA ARG A 78 7.47 15.03 4.25
C ARG A 78 6.66 15.45 5.46
N GLU A 79 7.04 16.57 6.03
CA GLU A 79 6.31 17.27 7.07
C GLU A 79 4.95 17.75 6.55
N ARG A 80 3.91 17.67 7.40
CA ARG A 80 2.54 18.11 7.06
C ARG A 80 2.15 19.43 7.72
N THR A 81 2.88 19.88 8.73
CA THR A 81 2.49 21.00 9.61
C THR A 81 3.73 21.74 10.09
N GLU A 82 3.68 23.07 10.22
CA GLU A 82 4.80 23.90 10.68
C GLU A 82 5.35 23.43 12.04
N GLY A 83 6.57 22.88 12.06
CA GLY A 83 7.23 22.47 13.32
C GLY A 83 8.47 21.57 13.19
N GLY A 84 8.82 21.15 11.98
CA GLY A 84 9.89 20.19 11.70
C GLY A 84 9.48 18.74 11.99
N LEU A 85 10.20 17.79 11.39
CA LEU A 85 10.15 16.39 11.80
C LEU A 85 10.99 16.21 13.07
N GLN A 86 10.42 15.58 14.10
CA GLN A 86 11.17 15.22 15.32
C GLN A 86 12.01 13.97 15.05
N TRP A 87 13.30 14.16 14.83
CA TRP A 87 14.25 13.08 14.59
C TRP A 87 14.76 12.48 15.92
N PRO A 88 15.04 11.16 15.97
CA PRO A 88 14.90 10.18 14.89
C PRO A 88 13.43 9.77 14.66
N LEU A 89 13.10 9.44 13.40
CA LEU A 89 11.77 8.93 13.06
C LEU A 89 11.74 7.41 13.22
N HIS A 90 10.81 6.93 14.03
CA HIS A 90 10.55 5.50 14.22
C HIS A 90 9.46 5.07 13.24
N VAL A 91 9.87 4.53 12.09
CA VAL A 91 8.96 4.15 11.00
C VAL A 91 8.61 2.67 11.12
N TYR A 92 7.33 2.36 11.25
CA TYR A 92 6.79 1.01 11.27
C TYR A 92 5.48 0.96 10.48
N GLY A 93 5.03 -0.24 10.14
CA GLY A 93 3.85 -0.49 9.33
C GLY A 93 4.19 -1.20 8.02
N ILE A 94 3.22 -1.21 7.10
CA ILE A 94 3.32 -1.89 5.82
C ILE A 94 3.09 -0.89 4.68
N VAL A 95 3.99 -0.88 3.70
CA VAL A 95 3.77 -0.26 2.40
C VAL A 95 3.74 -1.38 1.38
N ALA A 96 2.64 -1.48 0.65
CA ALA A 96 2.46 -2.47 -0.40
C ALA A 96 1.82 -1.85 -1.62
N ALA A 97 2.20 -2.35 -2.79
CA ALA A 97 1.52 -2.07 -4.04
C ALA A 97 0.79 -3.31 -4.54
N ARG A 98 -0.13 -3.13 -5.47
CA ARG A 98 -0.77 -4.22 -6.21
C ARG A 98 -0.59 -3.97 -7.69
N ASP A 99 -0.42 -5.04 -8.44
CA ASP A 99 -0.48 -5.03 -9.89
C ASP A 99 -1.67 -5.88 -10.36
N ILE A 100 -1.83 -5.98 -11.67
CA ILE A 100 -2.93 -6.72 -12.30
C ILE A 100 -2.61 -8.20 -12.54
N ILE A 101 -1.39 -8.65 -12.24
CA ILE A 101 -0.94 -10.00 -12.55
C ILE A 101 -1.65 -11.00 -11.64
N ASP A 102 -1.65 -10.71 -10.35
CA ASP A 102 -2.31 -11.54 -9.35
C ASP A 102 -3.12 -10.73 -8.33
N HIS A 103 -3.17 -9.40 -8.47
CA HIS A 103 -3.83 -8.48 -7.54
C HIS A 103 -3.35 -8.55 -6.09
N ASN A 104 -2.30 -9.32 -5.78
CA ASN A 104 -1.81 -9.52 -4.43
C ASN A 104 -0.84 -8.41 -4.02
N ARG A 105 -0.50 -8.37 -2.73
CA ARG A 105 0.38 -7.33 -2.17
C ARG A 105 1.83 -7.63 -2.54
N ASN A 106 2.42 -6.73 -3.32
CA ASN A 106 3.86 -6.56 -3.47
C ASN A 106 4.36 -5.76 -2.25
N ILE A 107 4.98 -6.43 -1.28
CA ILE A 107 5.46 -5.79 -0.05
C ILE A 107 6.73 -4.98 -0.35
N ILE A 108 6.64 -3.65 -0.19
CA ILE A 108 7.75 -2.71 -0.39
C ILE A 108 8.44 -2.41 0.94
N PHE A 109 7.66 -2.31 2.02
CA PHE A 109 8.14 -2.07 3.37
C PHE A 109 7.24 -2.84 4.35
N SER A 110 7.84 -3.51 5.34
CA SER A 110 7.11 -4.18 6.41
C SER A 110 7.98 -4.21 7.67
N ARG A 111 7.60 -3.42 8.66
CA ARG A 111 8.26 -3.36 9.97
C ARG A 111 7.23 -3.36 11.08
N GLU A 112 7.50 -4.13 12.12
CA GLU A 112 6.67 -4.16 13.33
C GLU A 112 7.00 -2.95 14.22
N ARG A 113 6.12 -2.66 15.18
CA ARG A 113 6.25 -1.48 16.05
C ARG A 113 7.48 -1.57 16.96
N ASP A 114 7.76 -2.76 17.48
CA ASP A 114 8.91 -3.10 18.33
C ASP A 114 10.21 -3.27 17.52
N ASN A 115 10.10 -3.49 16.20
CA ASN A 115 11.21 -3.58 15.26
C ASN A 115 11.12 -2.51 14.16
N CYS A 116 10.98 -1.25 14.58
CA CYS A 116 10.86 -0.12 13.67
C CYS A 116 12.16 0.19 12.91
N GLN A 117 12.05 0.77 11.71
CA GLN A 117 13.18 1.39 11.03
C GLN A 117 13.40 2.79 11.61
N ILE A 118 14.59 3.01 12.15
CA ILE A 118 15.01 4.32 12.67
C ILE A 118 15.61 5.12 11.51
N LEU A 119 14.97 6.24 11.16
CA LEU A 119 15.53 7.20 10.23
C LEU A 119 16.12 8.38 11.01
N THR A 120 17.33 8.79 10.63
CA THR A 120 18.02 9.96 11.19
C THR A 120 18.06 11.08 10.16
N GLU A 121 18.31 12.31 10.61
CA GLU A 121 18.38 13.49 9.73
C GLU A 121 19.53 13.39 8.69
N GLU A 122 20.60 12.66 9.03
CA GLU A 122 21.72 12.41 8.12
C GLU A 122 21.31 11.49 6.96
N VAL A 123 21.18 12.05 5.75
CA VAL A 123 21.02 11.30 4.51
C VAL A 123 22.33 10.58 4.19
N HIS A 124 22.48 9.34 4.66
CA HIS A 124 23.54 8.47 4.17
C HIS A 124 23.13 7.96 2.77
N ILE A 125 23.57 8.65 1.72
CA ILE A 125 23.54 8.11 0.36
C ILE A 125 24.50 6.91 0.37
N PRO A 126 24.04 5.66 0.18
CA PRO A 126 24.97 4.55 0.07
C PRO A 126 25.85 4.81 -1.16
N ARG A 127 27.15 5.02 -0.94
CA ARG A 127 28.13 4.94 -2.02
C ARG A 127 28.28 3.46 -2.34
N PHE A 128 27.64 3.01 -3.42
CA PHE A 128 28.03 1.77 -4.07
C PHE A 128 29.37 2.04 -4.75
N TYR A 129 30.43 1.38 -4.27
CA TYR A 129 31.70 1.24 -4.97
C TYR A 129 31.66 0.00 -5.85
#